data_AF-A0A9E1F0L3-F1
#
_entry.id   AF-A0A9E1F0L3-F1
#
_cell.length_a   1.000
_cell.length_b   1.000
_cell.length_c   1.000
_cell.angle_alpha   90.00
_cell.angle_beta   90.00
_cell.angle_gamma   90.00
#
_symmetry.space_group_name_H-M   'P 1'
#
loop_
_entity.id
_entity.type
_entity.pdbx_description
1 polymer ?
#
loop_
_entity_poly.entity_id
_entity_poly.type
_entity_poly.pdbx_seq_one_letter_code
_entity_poly.pdbx_strand_id
1 'polypeptide(L)' 'MAKAGMRRPDPKDPHGTESNHKTHFPKNDLPPVPELQGKAKHTKEKAKPITEK' A
#
# COMPACT_ATOMS: atom_id res chain seq x y z
N MET A 1 -0.72 -27.53 21.35
CA MET A 1 -1.12 -26.11 21.24
C MET A 1 -0.67 -25.59 19.88
N ALA A 2 -1.57 -25.43 18.92
CA ALA A 2 -1.19 -24.84 17.63
C ALA A 2 -0.82 -23.38 17.89
N LYS A 3 0.41 -22.97 17.53
CA LYS A 3 0.78 -21.56 17.57
C LYS A 3 -0.18 -20.82 16.65
N ALA A 4 -1.15 -20.13 17.24
CA ALA A 4 -1.96 -19.16 16.52
C ALA A 4 -0.98 -18.26 15.75
N GLY A 5 -1.22 -18.11 14.45
CA GLY A 5 -0.30 -17.42 13.55
C GLY A 5 0.16 -16.08 14.13
N MET A 6 1.36 -15.65 13.74
CA MET A 6 1.89 -14.35 14.16
C MET A 6 0.82 -13.28 13.95
N ARG A 7 0.54 -12.52 15.01
CA ARG A 7 -0.41 -11.40 14.97
C ARG A 7 -0.01 -10.54 13.76
N ARG A 8 -0.99 -10.14 12.95
CA ARG A 8 -0.85 -9.06 11.98
C ARG A 8 -1.67 -7.86 12.49
N PRO A 9 -1.15 -7.10 13.46
CA PRO A 9 -1.81 -5.88 13.93
C PRO A 9 -1.95 -4.90 12.79
N ASP A 10 -3.06 -4.18 12.83
CA ASP A 10 -3.31 -3.12 11.88
C ASP A 10 -2.23 -2.04 12.03
N PRO A 11 -1.95 -1.24 10.98
CA PRO A 11 -0.97 -0.15 11.05
C PRO A 11 -1.25 0.89 12.14
N LYS A 12 -2.49 0.90 12.64
CA LYS A 12 -2.99 1.78 13.71
C LYS A 12 -2.81 1.21 15.11
N ASP A 13 -2.56 -0.09 15.20
CA ASP A 13 -2.41 -0.78 16.47
C ASP A 13 -0.95 -0.72 16.93
N PRO A 14 -0.71 -0.40 18.21
CA PRO A 14 0.63 -0.42 18.76
C PRO A 14 1.17 -1.86 18.78
N HIS A 15 2.44 -2.00 18.41
CA HIS A 15 3.12 -3.28 18.35
C HIS A 15 4.14 -3.43 19.49
N GLY A 16 4.07 -4.56 20.20
CA GLY A 16 5.10 -4.93 21.18
C GLY A 16 5.18 -3.97 22.37
N THR A 17 6.28 -3.23 22.49
CA THR A 17 6.55 -2.27 23.58
C THR A 17 6.19 -0.83 23.23
N GLU A 18 5.51 -0.60 22.11
CA GLU A 18 5.05 0.73 21.73
C GLU A 18 4.00 1.27 22.71
N SER A 19 3.94 2.59 22.84
CA SER A 19 2.98 3.28 23.73
C SER A 19 1.54 2.93 23.37
N ASN A 20 0.63 2.87 24.35
CA ASN A 20 -0.81 2.59 24.17
C ASN A 20 -1.59 3.69 23.41
N HIS A 21 -0.90 4.60 22.73
CA HIS A 21 -1.53 5.68 21.98
C HIS A 21 -1.83 5.23 20.55
N LYS A 22 -3.05 5.53 20.08
CA LYS A 22 -3.45 5.28 18.70
C LYS A 22 -2.69 6.25 17.79
N THR A 23 -2.06 5.73 16.74
CA THR A 23 -1.40 6.55 15.73
C THR A 23 -2.46 7.26 14.87
N HIS A 24 -2.42 8.59 14.83
CA HIS A 24 -3.34 9.40 14.03
C HIS A 24 -2.71 9.71 12.67
N PHE A 25 -3.02 8.90 11.67
CA PHE A 25 -2.60 9.15 10.28
C PHE A 25 -3.52 10.19 9.64
N PRO A 26 -2.99 11.28 9.05
CA PRO A 26 -3.79 12.19 8.25
C PRO A 26 -4.38 11.44 7.04
N LYS A 27 -5.56 11.86 6.59
CA LYS A 27 -6.13 11.33 5.34
C LYS A 27 -5.27 11.83 4.18
N ASN A 28 -5.12 10.97 3.17
CA ASN A 28 -4.51 11.41 1.92
C ASN A 28 -5.53 12.26 1.16
N ASP A 29 -5.27 13.57 1.06
CA ASP A 29 -6.09 14.51 0.30
C ASP A 29 -5.69 14.56 -1.19
N LEU A 30 -4.56 13.94 -1.56
CA LEU A 30 -4.13 13.88 -2.94
C LEU A 30 -5.04 12.94 -3.74
N PRO A 31 -5.35 13.29 -5.00
CA PRO A 31 -6.12 12.40 -5.85
C PRO A 31 -5.37 11.07 -6.02
N PRO A 32 -6.10 9.95 -6.21
CA PRO A 32 -5.49 8.69 -6.58
C PRO A 32 -4.57 8.86 -7.78
N VAL A 33 -3.45 8.14 -7.76
CA VAL A 33 -2.53 8.11 -8.90
C VAL A 33 -3.32 7.66 -10.14
N PRO A 34 -3.12 8.28 -11.32
CA PRO A 34 -3.77 7.84 -12.54
C PRO A 34 -3.54 6.35 -12.81
N GLU A 35 -4.52 5.71 -13.44
CA GLU A 35 -4.43 4.30 -13.82
C GLU A 35 -3.13 4.06 -14.62
N LEU A 36 -2.39 3.01 -14.24
CA LEU A 36 -1.16 2.65 -14.93
C LEU A 36 -1.49 2.27 -16.37
N GLN A 37 -1.06 3.14 -17.27
CA GLN A 37 -1.32 3.02 -18.69
C GLN A 37 -0.47 1.92 -19.35
N GLY A 38 -1.10 1.14 -20.23
CA GLY A 38 -0.43 0.15 -21.09
C GLY A 38 -0.47 -1.29 -20.57
N LYS A 39 0.11 -2.23 -21.34
CA LYS A 39 0.22 -3.64 -20.95
C LYS A 39 1.20 -3.80 -19.79
N ALA A 40 1.02 -4.85 -19.00
CA ALA A 40 1.96 -5.25 -17.96
C ALA A 40 3.39 -5.29 -18.52
N LYS A 41 4.32 -4.65 -17.80
CA LYS A 41 5.73 -4.64 -18.21
C LYS A 41 6.30 -6.03 -17.98
N HIS A 42 6.84 -6.65 -19.03
CA HIS A 42 7.56 -7.92 -18.93
C HIS A 42 9.09 -7.73 -18.87
N THR A 43 9.61 -6.49 -18.90
CA THR A 43 11.05 -6.17 -18.92
C THR A 43 11.31 -4.74 -18.42
N LYS A 44 12.56 -4.27 -18.44
CA LYS A 44 13.03 -2.95 -17.99
C LYS A 44 12.57 -1.77 -18.87
N GLU A 45 11.93 -2.04 -20.00
CA GLU A 45 11.48 -0.99 -20.92
C GLU A 45 10.24 -0.25 -20.41
N LYS A 46 10.17 1.06 -20.70
CA LYS A 46 9.00 1.89 -20.38
C LYS A 46 7.84 1.53 -21.31
N ALA A 47 6.62 1.45 -20.75
CA ALA A 47 5.41 1.24 -21.55
C ALA A 47 5.16 2.46 -22.44
N LYS A 48 4.67 2.23 -23.66
CA LYS A 48 4.31 3.31 -24.58
C LYS A 48 3.07 4.06 -24.05
N PRO A 49 3.01 5.40 -24.19
CA PRO A 49 1.82 6.16 -23.83
C PRO A 49 0.60 5.72 -24.67
N ILE A 50 -0.59 5.76 -24.08
CA ILE A 50 -1.84 5.50 -24.81
C ILE A 50 -2.17 6.78 -25.58
N THR A 51 -1.83 6.83 -26.85
CA THR A 51 -2.36 7.85 -27.77
C THR A 51 -3.74 7.38 -28.22
N GLU A 52 -4.78 8.11 -27.83
CA GLU A 52 -6.13 7.96 -28.40
C GLU A 52 -6.06 8.17 -29.92
N LYS A 53 -6.81 7.35 -30.66
CA LYS A 53 -6.99 7.46 -32.11
C LYS A 53 -8.29 8.20 -32.39
#